data_AF-A0A2N2L514-F1
#
_entry.id   AF-A0A2N2L514-F1
#
_cell.length_a   1.000
_cell.length_b   1.000
_cell.length_c   1.000
_cell.angle_alpha   90.00
_cell.angle_beta   90.00
_cell.angle_gamma   90.00
#
_symmetry.space_group_name_H-M   'P 1'
#
loop_
_entity.id
_entity.type
_entity.pdbx_description
1 polymer ?
#
loop_
_entity_poly.entity_id
_entity_poly.type
_entity_poly.pdbx_seq_one_letter_code
_entity_poly.pdbx_strand_id
1 'polypeptide(L)'
;ISDGQTTVVAGIMEHIEEAGIHSGDSACILPPLTLSQSILDLIEEQTKMLARELNVIGLMNIQYAIKDGTLYVLEVNPRASRTVPFVSKGIGVPLAKLATKVMLGKSLQELGFTKTIKPAHVSVKEAVFPFNRFPEVDILLGPEMKSTGEVMGIDQSFGLAFAKSQMAAGFKVSTSGSVFISVHNDHKNRITDVARTFEKLGFKILATAGTARHLSSHGIDATVVNKVSEGRPHVIDYIKNGDIQMVINTSVGRKSSRDAYHIRHGALTYNILYTTTLAGARALGEAVKAMSKEDWGVCPLQEYHRK
;
A
#
# COMPACT_ATOMS: atom_id res chain seq x y z
N ILE A 1 -3.03 -11.66 19.91
CA ILE A 1 -3.52 -12.93 20.50
C ILE A 1 -3.69 -12.69 21.98
N SER A 2 -4.80 -13.13 22.57
CA SER A 2 -5.02 -13.06 24.02
C SER A 2 -5.38 -14.44 24.56
N ASP A 3 -4.88 -14.77 25.75
CA ASP A 3 -5.29 -15.97 26.51
C ASP A 3 -6.21 -15.62 27.70
N GLY A 4 -6.73 -14.39 27.74
CA GLY A 4 -7.57 -13.87 28.81
C GLY A 4 -6.78 -13.23 29.97
N GLN A 5 -5.48 -13.51 30.09
CA GLN A 5 -4.59 -12.89 31.07
C GLN A 5 -3.52 -12.03 30.41
N THR A 6 -2.84 -12.59 29.41
CA THR A 6 -1.80 -11.99 28.60
C THR A 6 -2.33 -11.71 27.21
N THR A 7 -2.10 -10.49 26.71
CA THR A 7 -2.38 -10.10 25.33
C THR A 7 -1.11 -9.64 24.65
N VAL A 8 -0.75 -10.29 23.55
CA VAL A 8 0.39 -9.92 22.71
C VAL A 8 -0.10 -9.37 21.37
N VAL A 9 0.38 -8.17 21.03
CA VAL A 9 0.17 -7.55 19.71
C VAL A 9 1.17 -8.19 18.75
N ALA A 10 0.68 -9.07 17.88
CA ALA A 10 1.56 -9.86 17.02
C ALA A 10 2.17 -9.05 15.88
N GLY A 11 1.49 -7.99 15.43
CA GLY A 11 1.97 -7.10 14.38
C GLY A 11 1.05 -5.90 14.26
N ILE A 12 1.65 -4.72 14.10
CA ILE A 12 0.96 -3.49 13.71
C ILE A 12 1.30 -3.29 12.24
N MET A 13 0.28 -3.16 11.39
CA MET A 13 0.47 -2.86 9.98
C MET A 13 0.02 -1.43 9.72
N GLU A 14 0.76 -0.72 8.90
CA GLU A 14 0.39 0.61 8.42
C GLU A 14 -0.04 0.48 6.96
N HIS A 15 -1.19 1.05 6.59
CA HIS A 15 -1.62 1.07 5.20
C HIS A 15 -0.88 2.16 4.44
N ILE A 16 -0.60 1.91 3.16
CA ILE A 16 -0.10 2.94 2.25
C ILE A 16 -1.26 3.84 1.85
N GLU A 17 -2.38 3.27 1.43
CA GLU A 17 -3.62 3.99 1.16
C GLU A 17 -4.23 4.58 2.45
N GLU A 18 -4.86 5.75 2.30
CA GLU A 18 -5.52 6.44 3.40
C GLU A 18 -6.85 5.78 3.81
N ALA A 19 -7.27 6.03 5.06
CA ALA A 19 -8.56 5.58 5.55
C ALA A 19 -9.71 6.11 4.67
N GLY A 20 -10.59 5.21 4.25
CA GLY A 20 -11.59 5.47 3.20
C GLY A 20 -11.44 4.51 2.02
N ILE A 21 -10.24 3.96 1.84
CA ILE A 21 -10.00 2.77 1.01
C ILE A 21 -10.06 1.53 1.92
N HIS A 22 -10.75 0.50 1.46
CA HIS A 22 -10.96 -0.71 2.23
C HIS A 22 -9.64 -1.42 2.56
N SER A 23 -9.51 -1.92 3.79
CA SER A 23 -8.28 -2.58 4.29
C SER A 23 -7.82 -3.78 3.48
N GLY A 24 -8.77 -4.48 2.84
CA GLY A 24 -8.48 -5.57 1.92
C GLY A 24 -7.77 -5.15 0.64
N ASP A 25 -8.11 -3.96 0.12
CA ASP A 25 -7.60 -3.42 -1.14
C ASP A 25 -6.38 -2.51 -0.95
N SER A 26 -6.10 -2.11 0.30
CA SER A 26 -4.93 -1.31 0.62
C SER A 26 -3.68 -2.17 0.64
N ALA A 27 -2.60 -1.65 0.08
CA ALA A 27 -1.26 -2.13 0.40
C ALA A 27 -0.95 -1.80 1.87
N CYS A 28 -0.17 -2.65 2.52
CA CYS A 28 0.24 -2.39 3.89
C CYS A 28 1.67 -2.86 4.17
N ILE A 29 2.28 -2.23 5.17
CA ILE A 29 3.66 -2.43 5.58
C ILE A 29 3.75 -2.99 7.00
N LEU A 30 4.71 -3.88 7.21
CA LEU A 30 5.07 -4.45 8.51
C LEU A 30 6.61 -4.50 8.59
N PRO A 31 7.26 -3.82 9.55
CA PRO A 31 6.67 -2.94 10.56
C PRO A 31 6.17 -1.60 9.96
N PRO A 32 5.39 -0.80 10.72
CA PRO A 32 5.04 0.58 10.35
C PRO A 32 6.30 1.43 10.19
N LEU A 33 6.27 2.39 9.27
CA LEU A 33 7.43 3.21 8.91
C LEU A 33 7.24 4.69 9.21
N THR A 34 6.01 5.21 9.11
CA THR A 34 5.77 6.66 9.28
C THR A 34 5.15 7.02 10.63
N LEU A 35 4.62 6.03 11.36
CA LEU A 35 4.02 6.23 12.66
C LEU A 35 5.09 6.46 13.75
N SER A 36 4.90 7.51 14.55
CA SER A 36 5.75 7.80 15.71
C SER A 36 5.61 6.74 16.79
N GLN A 37 6.68 6.51 17.56
CA GLN A 37 6.69 5.52 18.64
C GLN A 37 5.54 5.73 19.67
N SER A 38 5.22 6.98 20.01
CA SER A 38 4.09 7.30 20.91
C SER A 38 2.74 6.81 20.40
N ILE A 39 2.51 6.86 19.09
CA ILE A 39 1.28 6.36 18.46
C ILE A 39 1.27 4.83 18.44
N LEU A 40 2.43 4.19 18.19
CA LEU A 40 2.54 2.74 18.25
C LEU A 40 2.28 2.20 19.67
N ASP A 41 2.81 2.89 20.69
CA ASP A 41 2.59 2.55 22.09
C ASP A 41 1.11 2.70 22.46
N LEU A 42 0.47 3.78 22.01
CA LEU A 42 -0.96 4.01 22.20
C LEU A 42 -1.81 2.94 21.52
N ILE A 43 -1.48 2.54 20.29
CA ILE A 43 -2.16 1.44 19.58
C ILE A 43 -2.02 0.13 20.36
N GLU A 44 -0.83 -0.17 20.89
CA GLU A 44 -0.57 -1.38 21.66
C GLU A 44 -1.37 -1.39 22.97
N GLU A 45 -1.40 -0.28 23.69
CA GLU A 45 -2.18 -0.08 24.91
C GLU A 45 -3.69 -0.28 24.65
N GLN A 46 -4.26 0.47 23.71
CA GLN A 46 -5.69 0.39 23.37
C GLN A 46 -6.08 -1.01 22.89
N THR A 47 -5.19 -1.68 22.14
CA THR A 47 -5.43 -3.05 21.68
C THR A 47 -5.50 -4.04 22.85
N LYS A 48 -4.64 -3.90 23.85
CA LYS A 48 -4.67 -4.75 25.05
C LYS A 48 -5.89 -4.47 25.92
N MET A 49 -6.27 -3.21 26.07
CA MET A 49 -7.49 -2.80 26.78
C MET A 49 -8.74 -3.41 26.14
N LEU A 50 -8.89 -3.26 24.82
CA LEU A 50 -10.03 -3.82 24.08
C LEU A 50 -10.07 -5.34 24.12
N ALA A 51 -8.91 -6.01 24.02
CA ALA A 51 -8.84 -7.47 24.16
C ALA A 51 -9.37 -7.95 25.53
N ARG A 52 -9.02 -7.22 26.60
CA ARG A 52 -9.45 -7.52 27.97
C ARG A 52 -10.94 -7.28 28.13
N GLU A 53 -11.44 -6.13 27.71
CA GLU A 53 -12.86 -5.76 27.84
C GLU A 53 -13.76 -6.73 27.08
N LEU A 54 -13.33 -7.16 25.89
CA LEU A 54 -14.09 -8.09 25.05
C LEU A 54 -13.86 -9.57 25.43
N ASN A 55 -13.12 -9.86 26.51
CA ASN A 55 -12.81 -11.20 26.99
C ASN A 55 -12.26 -12.12 25.88
N VAL A 56 -11.37 -11.59 25.04
CA VAL A 56 -10.84 -12.33 23.88
C VAL A 56 -10.00 -13.52 24.32
N ILE A 57 -10.30 -14.70 23.78
CA ILE A 57 -9.46 -15.90 23.85
C ILE A 57 -9.12 -16.33 22.42
N GLY A 58 -7.86 -16.25 22.04
CA GLY A 58 -7.37 -16.53 20.68
C GLY A 58 -7.02 -15.27 19.89
N LEU A 59 -7.46 -15.20 18.62
CA LEU A 59 -7.15 -14.10 17.70
C LEU A 59 -8.17 -12.97 17.79
N MET A 60 -7.67 -11.75 17.62
CA MET A 60 -8.46 -10.54 17.41
C MET A 60 -7.71 -9.64 16.43
N ASN A 61 -8.45 -8.88 15.65
CA ASN A 61 -7.97 -7.80 14.82
C ASN A 61 -8.70 -6.51 15.17
N ILE A 62 -7.98 -5.39 15.19
CA ILE A 62 -8.55 -4.05 15.37
C ILE A 62 -8.09 -3.20 14.20
N GLN A 63 -9.00 -2.38 13.68
CA GLN A 63 -8.70 -1.38 12.67
C GLN A 63 -8.79 0.01 13.30
N TYR A 64 -7.74 0.80 13.10
CA TYR A 64 -7.64 2.16 13.60
C TYR A 64 -7.51 3.14 12.43
N ALA A 65 -7.93 4.38 12.65
CA ALA A 65 -7.56 5.52 11.82
C ALA A 65 -6.80 6.54 12.67
N ILE A 66 -5.80 7.18 12.08
CA ILE A 66 -5.05 8.24 12.74
C ILE A 66 -5.28 9.52 11.95
N LYS A 67 -5.72 10.58 12.63
CA LYS A 67 -5.92 11.89 12.03
C LYS A 67 -5.45 12.96 13.01
N ASP A 68 -4.55 13.82 12.54
CA ASP A 68 -4.01 14.95 13.31
C ASP A 68 -3.51 14.52 14.70
N GLY A 69 -2.76 13.40 14.76
CA GLY A 69 -2.22 12.81 15.99
C GLY A 69 -3.24 12.09 16.88
N THR A 70 -4.53 12.10 16.51
CA THR A 70 -5.60 11.42 17.27
C THR A 70 -5.85 10.02 16.72
N LEU A 71 -5.87 9.02 17.61
CA LEU A 71 -6.18 7.64 17.29
C LEU A 71 -7.69 7.39 17.42
N TYR A 72 -8.31 6.89 16.36
CA TYR A 72 -9.72 6.53 16.31
C TYR A 72 -9.86 5.01 16.11
N VAL A 73 -10.75 4.38 16.87
CA VAL A 73 -11.13 2.98 16.65
C VAL A 73 -12.19 2.93 15.56
N LEU A 74 -11.96 2.13 14.50
CA LEU A 74 -12.95 1.91 13.44
C LEU A 74 -13.83 0.70 13.77
N GLU A 75 -13.21 -0.46 13.98
CA GLU A 75 -13.89 -1.69 14.34
C GLU A 75 -12.96 -2.68 15.06
N VAL A 76 -13.56 -3.58 15.83
CA VAL A 76 -12.89 -4.71 16.46
C VAL A 76 -13.50 -6.01 15.96
N ASN A 77 -12.65 -6.90 15.47
CA ASN A 77 -13.00 -8.23 14.99
C ASN A 77 -12.40 -9.27 15.95
N PRO A 78 -13.16 -9.81 16.93
CA PRO A 78 -12.69 -10.82 17.89
C PRO A 78 -12.60 -12.21 17.24
N ARG A 79 -11.88 -12.30 16.12
CA ARG A 79 -11.66 -13.50 15.32
C ARG A 79 -10.37 -13.35 14.51
N ALA A 80 -9.98 -14.42 13.82
CA ALA A 80 -8.93 -14.34 12.81
C ALA A 80 -9.32 -13.36 11.69
N SER A 81 -8.37 -12.48 11.31
CA SER A 81 -8.46 -11.63 10.13
C SER A 81 -7.72 -12.25 8.95
N ARG A 82 -8.03 -11.77 7.74
CA ARG A 82 -7.34 -12.15 6.50
C ARG A 82 -5.83 -11.87 6.54
N THR A 83 -5.38 -10.96 7.40
CA THR A 83 -3.98 -10.53 7.53
C THR A 83 -3.13 -11.45 8.42
N VAL A 84 -3.73 -12.40 9.15
CA VAL A 84 -2.99 -13.32 10.04
C VAL A 84 -1.89 -14.11 9.30
N PRO A 85 -2.10 -14.65 8.09
CA PRO A 85 -1.05 -15.31 7.32
C PRO A 85 0.10 -14.37 6.96
N PHE A 86 -0.19 -13.15 6.48
CA PHE A 86 0.82 -12.14 6.15
C PHE A 86 1.68 -11.79 7.38
N VAL A 87 1.06 -11.47 8.52
CA VAL A 87 1.79 -11.16 9.75
C VAL A 87 2.61 -12.37 10.22
N SER A 88 2.04 -13.58 10.17
CA SER A 88 2.74 -14.81 10.55
C SER A 88 4.00 -15.04 9.71
N LYS A 89 3.94 -14.74 8.40
CA LYS A 89 5.08 -14.86 7.49
C LYS A 89 6.11 -13.75 7.73
N GLY A 90 5.67 -12.51 7.98
CA GLY A 90 6.58 -11.40 8.28
C GLY A 90 7.37 -11.59 9.57
N ILE A 91 6.74 -12.11 10.63
CA ILE A 91 7.42 -12.26 11.93
C ILE A 91 7.98 -13.67 12.20
N GLY A 92 7.70 -14.64 11.33
CA GLY A 92 8.13 -16.03 11.49
C GLY A 92 7.41 -16.82 12.58
N VAL A 93 6.23 -16.37 13.01
CA VAL A 93 5.44 -17.04 14.07
C VAL A 93 4.13 -17.58 13.50
N PRO A 94 3.78 -18.85 13.74
CA PRO A 94 2.52 -19.43 13.27
C PRO A 94 1.35 -18.99 14.15
N LEU A 95 0.88 -17.75 14.00
CA LEU A 95 -0.11 -17.12 14.88
C LEU A 95 -1.42 -17.91 15.00
N ALA A 96 -1.93 -18.44 13.89
CA ALA A 96 -3.12 -19.28 13.89
C ALA A 96 -2.93 -20.53 14.77
N LYS A 97 -1.77 -21.20 14.66
CA LYS A 97 -1.44 -22.39 15.47
C LYS A 97 -1.34 -22.04 16.96
N LEU A 98 -0.73 -20.90 17.30
CA LEU A 98 -0.64 -20.43 18.68
C LEU A 98 -2.03 -20.12 19.24
N ALA A 99 -2.85 -19.38 18.49
CA ALA A 99 -4.20 -19.04 18.91
C ALA A 99 -5.10 -20.28 19.08
N THR A 100 -4.97 -21.29 18.22
CA THR A 100 -5.66 -22.58 18.42
C THR A 100 -5.26 -23.24 19.72
N LYS A 101 -3.95 -23.29 20.04
CA LYS A 101 -3.50 -23.84 21.33
C LYS A 101 -4.03 -23.03 22.52
N VAL A 102 -4.13 -21.71 22.38
CA VAL A 102 -4.74 -20.83 23.38
C VAL A 102 -6.21 -21.16 23.60
N MET A 103 -7.00 -21.29 22.53
CA MET A 103 -8.40 -21.70 22.62
C MET A 103 -8.59 -23.11 23.23
N LEU A 104 -7.58 -23.97 23.14
CA LEU A 104 -7.54 -25.29 23.77
C LEU A 104 -6.99 -25.28 25.21
N GLY A 105 -6.75 -24.11 25.79
CA GLY A 105 -6.39 -23.93 27.20
C GLY A 105 -4.90 -23.75 27.50
N LYS A 106 -4.02 -23.58 26.49
CA LYS A 106 -2.62 -23.21 26.72
C LYS A 106 -2.46 -21.70 26.90
N SER A 107 -1.73 -21.26 27.92
CA SER A 107 -1.35 -19.85 28.06
C SER A 107 -0.27 -19.44 27.05
N LEU A 108 -0.21 -18.16 26.72
CA LEU A 108 0.87 -17.57 25.92
C LEU A 108 2.24 -17.71 26.60
N GLN A 109 2.25 -17.75 27.94
CA GLN A 109 3.45 -18.02 28.74
C GLN A 109 3.98 -19.45 28.48
N GLU A 110 3.12 -20.48 28.54
CA GLU A 110 3.50 -21.86 28.20
C GLU A 110 3.95 -22.01 26.74
N LEU A 111 3.40 -21.19 25.85
CA LEU A 111 3.74 -21.20 24.42
C LEU A 111 4.98 -20.35 24.08
N GLY A 112 5.55 -19.64 25.05
CA GLY A 112 6.72 -18.78 24.86
C GLY A 112 6.48 -17.55 23.99
N PHE A 113 5.22 -17.15 23.77
CA PHE A 113 4.85 -16.00 22.93
C PHE A 113 4.29 -14.87 23.79
N THR A 114 5.17 -14.21 24.55
CA THR A 114 4.80 -13.20 25.56
C THR A 114 5.21 -11.78 25.18
N LYS A 115 5.91 -11.61 24.05
CA LYS A 115 6.40 -10.31 23.58
C LYS A 115 6.13 -10.14 22.09
N THR A 116 5.88 -8.90 21.70
CA THR A 116 5.80 -8.49 20.29
C THR A 116 7.14 -8.71 19.61
N ILE A 117 7.13 -9.37 18.45
CA ILE A 117 8.33 -9.57 17.64
C ILE A 117 8.41 -8.45 16.60
N LYS A 118 9.56 -7.76 16.56
CA LYS A 118 9.86 -6.73 15.56
C LYS A 118 10.85 -7.33 14.54
N PRO A 119 10.41 -7.67 13.31
CA PRO A 119 11.33 -8.19 12.30
C PRO A 119 12.34 -7.11 11.89
N ALA A 120 13.56 -7.52 11.55
CA ALA A 120 14.60 -6.61 11.05
C ALA A 120 14.37 -6.18 9.59
N HIS A 121 13.50 -6.91 8.87
CA HIS A 121 13.15 -6.66 7.49
C HIS A 121 11.77 -5.98 7.37
N VAL A 122 11.51 -5.40 6.21
CA VAL A 122 10.21 -4.84 5.81
C VAL A 122 9.46 -5.87 4.97
N SER A 123 8.21 -6.10 5.33
CA SER A 123 7.24 -6.86 4.57
C SER A 123 6.15 -5.92 4.04
N VAL A 124 5.89 -5.97 2.73
CA VAL A 124 4.80 -5.24 2.08
C VAL A 124 3.79 -6.23 1.54
N LYS A 125 2.53 -6.07 1.93
CA LYS A 125 1.38 -6.74 1.30
C LYS A 125 0.84 -5.83 0.20
N GLU A 126 0.59 -6.38 -0.99
CA GLU A 126 -0.16 -5.71 -2.05
C GLU A 126 -1.37 -6.55 -2.46
N ALA A 127 -2.47 -5.87 -2.82
CA ALA A 127 -3.71 -6.48 -3.27
C ALA A 127 -3.66 -6.83 -4.76
N VAL A 128 -4.24 -7.98 -5.12
CA VAL A 128 -4.39 -8.43 -6.50
C VAL A 128 -5.86 -8.31 -6.92
N PHE A 129 -6.09 -7.56 -7.98
CA PHE A 129 -7.44 -7.20 -8.44
C PHE A 129 -7.86 -7.99 -9.68
N PRO A 130 -9.14 -8.38 -9.78
CA PRO A 130 -9.67 -9.10 -10.93
C PRO A 130 -10.12 -8.17 -12.07
N PHE A 131 -9.68 -6.90 -12.09
CA PHE A 131 -10.21 -5.90 -13.02
C PHE A 131 -10.05 -6.27 -14.50
N ASN A 132 -9.02 -7.05 -14.85
CA ASN A 132 -8.84 -7.58 -16.20
C ASN A 132 -9.96 -8.54 -16.64
N ARG A 133 -10.73 -9.11 -15.70
CA ARG A 133 -11.89 -9.97 -15.97
C ARG A 133 -13.18 -9.17 -16.17
N PHE A 134 -13.21 -7.90 -15.78
CA PHE A 134 -14.40 -7.04 -15.78
C PHE A 134 -14.08 -5.67 -16.43
N PRO A 135 -13.91 -5.62 -17.76
CA PRO A 135 -13.37 -4.45 -18.47
C PRO A 135 -14.26 -3.20 -18.44
N GLU A 136 -15.51 -3.31 -18.00
CA GLU A 136 -16.45 -2.19 -17.89
C GLU A 136 -16.54 -1.61 -16.46
N VAL A 137 -15.84 -2.21 -15.50
CA VAL A 137 -15.87 -1.79 -14.10
C VAL A 137 -14.80 -0.75 -13.82
N ASP A 138 -15.20 0.37 -13.22
CA ASP A 138 -14.25 1.40 -12.78
C ASP A 138 -13.31 0.84 -11.69
N ILE A 139 -12.01 0.95 -11.97
CA ILE A 139 -10.90 0.46 -11.14
C ILE A 139 -10.51 1.42 -10.01
N LEU A 140 -11.44 2.29 -9.62
CA LEU A 140 -11.26 3.18 -8.47
C LEU A 140 -11.38 2.40 -7.16
N LEU A 141 -10.44 2.67 -6.25
CA LEU A 141 -10.46 2.15 -4.88
C LEU A 141 -11.48 2.91 -4.03
N GLY A 142 -12.08 2.22 -3.06
CA GLY A 142 -13.12 2.80 -2.21
C GLY A 142 -13.34 1.99 -0.93
N PRO A 143 -14.43 2.26 -0.19
CA PRO A 143 -14.69 1.63 1.10
C PRO A 143 -15.13 0.15 0.99
N GLU A 144 -15.44 -0.32 -0.20
CA GLU A 144 -15.77 -1.73 -0.48
C GLU A 144 -14.55 -2.46 -1.05
N MET A 145 -14.33 -3.70 -0.59
CA MET A 145 -13.27 -4.58 -1.09
C MET A 145 -13.59 -5.12 -2.48
N LYS A 146 -12.66 -5.00 -3.42
CA LYS A 146 -12.76 -5.56 -4.78
C LYS A 146 -11.65 -6.57 -5.11
N SER A 147 -10.57 -6.60 -4.34
CA SER A 147 -9.45 -7.52 -4.54
C SER A 147 -9.84 -8.98 -4.27
N THR A 148 -9.19 -9.89 -4.99
CA THR A 148 -9.43 -11.35 -4.88
C THR A 148 -8.26 -12.10 -4.26
N GLY A 149 -7.09 -11.47 -4.18
CA GLY A 149 -5.88 -12.08 -3.64
C GLY A 149 -4.90 -11.02 -3.13
N GLU A 150 -3.77 -11.50 -2.64
CA GLU A 150 -2.69 -10.65 -2.12
C GLU A 150 -1.34 -11.29 -2.42
N VAL A 151 -0.31 -10.44 -2.52
CA VAL A 151 1.09 -10.84 -2.68
C VAL A 151 1.94 -10.16 -1.62
N MET A 152 3.12 -10.70 -1.37
CA MET A 152 4.04 -10.22 -0.34
C MET A 152 5.42 -9.94 -0.94
N GLY A 153 5.90 -8.72 -0.81
CA GLY A 153 7.29 -8.34 -1.06
C GLY A 153 8.05 -8.22 0.26
N ILE A 154 9.26 -8.77 0.31
CA ILE A 154 10.12 -8.71 1.51
C ILE A 154 11.50 -8.21 1.11
N ASP A 155 12.00 -7.23 1.86
CA ASP A 155 13.36 -6.72 1.75
C ASP A 155 13.80 -5.99 3.04
N GLN A 156 15.08 -5.64 3.16
CA GLN A 156 15.55 -4.72 4.21
C GLN A 156 15.12 -3.27 3.88
N SER A 157 15.03 -2.93 2.60
CA SER A 157 14.59 -1.61 2.12
C SER A 157 13.09 -1.59 1.83
N PHE A 158 12.38 -0.58 2.34
CA PHE A 158 10.96 -0.38 2.00
C PHE A 158 10.73 -0.27 0.49
N GLY A 159 11.59 0.50 -0.20
CA GLY A 159 11.46 0.70 -1.64
C GLY A 159 11.56 -0.61 -2.41
N LEU A 160 12.54 -1.46 -2.07
CA LEU A 160 12.68 -2.78 -2.70
C LEU A 160 11.53 -3.73 -2.31
N ALA A 161 11.09 -3.73 -1.06
CA ALA A 161 9.97 -4.56 -0.62
C ALA A 161 8.66 -4.17 -1.34
N PHE A 162 8.41 -2.88 -1.52
CA PHE A 162 7.27 -2.39 -2.31
C PHE A 162 7.43 -2.68 -3.80
N ALA A 163 8.63 -2.49 -4.39
CA ALA A 163 8.88 -2.86 -5.78
C ALA A 163 8.59 -4.36 -6.03
N LYS A 164 9.05 -5.23 -5.12
CA LYS A 164 8.79 -6.68 -5.15
C LYS A 164 7.30 -7.00 -5.05
N SER A 165 6.54 -6.29 -4.23
CA SER A 165 5.09 -6.51 -4.14
C SER A 165 4.37 -6.10 -5.43
N GLN A 166 4.76 -4.98 -6.06
CA GLN A 166 4.23 -4.58 -7.37
C GLN A 166 4.56 -5.60 -8.47
N MET A 167 5.80 -6.09 -8.50
CA MET A 167 6.23 -7.12 -9.45
C MET A 167 5.48 -8.44 -9.26
N ALA A 168 5.29 -8.86 -8.00
CA ALA A 168 4.51 -10.05 -7.68
C ALA A 168 3.03 -9.90 -8.06
N ALA A 169 2.48 -8.68 -8.03
CA ALA A 169 1.12 -8.37 -8.49
C ALA A 169 0.99 -8.36 -10.03
N GLY A 170 2.10 -8.53 -10.78
CA GLY A 170 2.12 -8.66 -12.23
C GLY A 170 2.54 -7.39 -12.99
N PHE A 171 2.99 -6.35 -12.29
CA PHE A 171 3.43 -5.11 -12.91
C PHE A 171 4.94 -5.08 -13.17
N LYS A 172 5.35 -4.34 -14.20
CA LYS A 172 6.75 -3.99 -14.41
C LYS A 172 7.08 -2.67 -13.73
N VAL A 173 8.02 -2.68 -12.78
CA VAL A 173 8.55 -1.46 -12.17
C VAL A 173 9.69 -0.95 -13.04
N SER A 174 9.43 0.11 -13.81
CA SER A 174 10.44 0.70 -14.70
C SER A 174 11.33 1.69 -13.93
N THR A 175 12.63 1.69 -14.20
CA THR A 175 13.62 2.61 -13.60
C THR A 175 13.98 3.80 -14.50
N SER A 176 13.43 3.84 -15.71
CA SER A 176 13.60 4.93 -16.67
C SER A 176 12.36 5.09 -17.55
N GLY A 177 12.34 6.15 -18.35
CA GLY A 177 11.25 6.47 -19.27
C GLY A 177 10.44 7.67 -18.78
N SER A 178 9.11 7.55 -18.84
CA SER A 178 8.22 8.66 -18.50
C SER A 178 7.09 8.28 -17.55
N VAL A 179 6.70 9.24 -16.72
CA VAL A 179 5.56 9.13 -15.81
C VAL A 179 4.49 10.13 -16.22
N PHE A 180 3.25 9.65 -16.37
CA PHE A 180 2.10 10.50 -16.61
C PHE A 180 1.39 10.85 -15.30
N ILE A 181 1.17 12.14 -15.05
CA ILE A 181 0.59 12.65 -13.81
C ILE A 181 -0.69 13.45 -14.13
N SER A 182 -1.81 13.00 -13.58
CA SER A 182 -3.08 13.72 -13.64
C SER A 182 -3.80 13.62 -12.31
N VAL A 183 -3.81 14.72 -11.56
CA VAL A 183 -4.34 14.75 -10.19
C VAL A 183 -5.47 15.76 -10.00
N HIS A 184 -6.29 15.54 -8.97
CA HIS A 184 -7.25 16.53 -8.50
C HIS A 184 -6.56 17.81 -8.00
N ASN A 185 -7.28 18.94 -7.99
CA ASN A 185 -6.72 20.22 -7.55
C ASN A 185 -6.18 20.16 -6.11
N ASP A 186 -6.89 19.52 -5.20
CA ASP A 186 -6.50 19.37 -3.78
C ASP A 186 -5.21 18.55 -3.58
N HIS A 187 -4.78 17.85 -4.63
CA HIS A 187 -3.59 17.01 -4.62
C HIS A 187 -2.40 17.68 -5.29
N LYS A 188 -2.59 18.82 -5.96
CA LYS A 188 -1.53 19.51 -6.72
C LYS A 188 -0.34 19.91 -5.85
N ASN A 189 -0.56 20.56 -4.72
CA ASN A 189 0.56 20.96 -3.86
C ASN A 189 1.38 19.75 -3.38
N ARG A 190 0.70 18.65 -3.06
CA ARG A 190 1.32 17.41 -2.54
C ARG A 190 1.96 16.54 -3.62
N ILE A 191 1.55 16.66 -4.88
CA ILE A 191 2.15 15.89 -5.99
C ILE A 191 3.49 16.45 -6.43
N THR A 192 3.76 17.72 -6.15
CA THR A 192 5.00 18.41 -6.54
C THR A 192 6.24 17.68 -6.01
N ASP A 193 6.22 17.19 -4.76
CA ASP A 193 7.32 16.42 -4.18
C ASP A 193 7.56 15.08 -4.89
N VAL A 194 6.46 14.42 -5.28
CA VAL A 194 6.51 13.16 -6.04
C VAL A 194 7.06 13.40 -7.44
N ALA A 195 6.55 14.41 -8.15
CA ALA A 195 7.02 14.78 -9.49
C ALA A 195 8.52 15.15 -9.47
N ARG A 196 8.97 15.93 -8.48
CA ARG A 196 10.38 16.27 -8.30
C ARG A 196 11.25 15.05 -8.02
N THR A 197 10.71 14.05 -7.33
CA THR A 197 11.42 12.78 -7.09
C THR A 197 11.64 12.04 -8.41
N PHE A 198 10.61 11.93 -9.25
CA PHE A 198 10.74 11.32 -10.59
C PHE A 198 11.67 12.10 -11.52
N GLU A 199 11.59 13.44 -11.53
CA GLU A 199 12.50 14.30 -12.29
C GLU A 199 13.97 14.07 -11.88
N LYS A 200 14.27 14.01 -10.59
CA LYS A 200 15.62 13.70 -10.07
C LYS A 200 16.10 12.30 -10.44
N LEU A 201 15.19 11.35 -10.63
CA LEU A 201 15.47 10.00 -11.11
C LEU A 201 15.61 9.94 -12.64
N GLY A 202 15.47 11.07 -13.35
CA GLY A 202 15.65 11.17 -14.79
C GLY A 202 14.40 10.81 -15.61
N PHE A 203 13.22 10.71 -14.98
CA PHE A 203 11.98 10.48 -15.71
C PHE A 203 11.50 11.74 -16.41
N LYS A 204 11.00 11.58 -17.63
CA LYS A 204 10.21 12.62 -18.30
C LYS A 204 8.84 12.70 -17.63
N ILE A 205 8.42 13.91 -17.26
CA ILE A 205 7.10 14.13 -16.69
C ILE A 205 6.13 14.51 -17.80
N LEU A 206 5.06 13.74 -17.95
CA LEU A 206 3.90 14.10 -18.78
C LEU A 206 2.72 14.40 -17.87
N ALA A 207 1.90 15.39 -18.21
CA ALA A 207 0.79 15.75 -17.36
C ALA A 207 -0.37 16.39 -18.11
N THR A 208 -1.58 16.27 -17.56
CA THR A 208 -2.74 17.03 -18.08
C THR A 208 -2.50 18.54 -17.90
N ALA A 209 -3.07 19.38 -18.77
CA ALA A 209 -2.78 20.81 -18.82
C ALA A 209 -2.82 21.52 -17.45
N GLY A 210 -3.83 21.22 -16.62
CA GLY A 210 -3.96 21.79 -15.29
C GLY A 210 -2.92 21.32 -14.28
N THR A 211 -2.43 20.08 -14.42
CA THR A 211 -1.35 19.53 -13.59
C THR A 211 0.01 20.04 -14.07
N ALA A 212 0.26 20.01 -15.38
CA ALA A 212 1.47 20.53 -16.00
C ALA A 212 1.73 21.99 -15.61
N ARG A 213 0.72 22.87 -15.74
CA ARG A 213 0.83 24.29 -15.36
C ARG A 213 1.26 24.47 -13.89
N HIS A 214 0.73 23.63 -13.00
CA HIS A 214 1.08 23.69 -11.58
C HIS A 214 2.52 23.20 -11.33
N LEU A 215 2.95 22.15 -12.01
CA LEU A 215 4.32 21.64 -11.90
C LEU A 215 5.34 22.65 -12.46
N SER A 216 5.05 23.24 -13.62
CA SER A 216 5.90 24.27 -14.23
C SER A 216 6.03 25.52 -13.35
N SER A 217 4.96 25.94 -12.64
CA SER A 217 5.05 27.06 -11.70
C SER A 217 5.92 26.75 -10.47
N HIS A 218 6.26 25.48 -10.23
CA HIS A 218 7.17 25.02 -9.18
C HIS A 218 8.54 24.58 -9.74
N GLY A 219 8.83 24.94 -11.00
CA GLY A 219 10.11 24.69 -11.65
C GLY A 219 10.35 23.24 -12.05
N ILE A 220 9.29 22.45 -12.25
CA ILE A 220 9.36 21.08 -12.76
C ILE A 220 8.91 21.09 -14.22
N ASP A 221 9.77 20.61 -15.12
CA ASP A 221 9.42 20.53 -16.55
C ASP A 221 8.41 19.40 -16.78
N ALA A 222 7.28 19.73 -17.41
CA ALA A 222 6.18 18.80 -17.61
C ALA A 222 5.53 19.00 -18.98
N THR A 223 5.66 17.98 -19.83
CA THR A 223 5.04 17.99 -21.16
C THR A 223 3.53 17.84 -21.03
N VAL A 224 2.79 18.78 -21.62
CA VAL A 224 1.32 18.73 -21.64
C VAL A 224 0.84 17.60 -22.54
N VAL A 225 -0.04 16.75 -22.02
CA VAL A 225 -0.72 15.68 -22.75
C VAL A 225 -2.23 15.86 -22.62
N ASN A 226 -2.94 15.75 -23.75
CA ASN A 226 -4.39 15.87 -23.81
C ASN A 226 -5.06 14.70 -23.07
N LYS A 227 -6.16 15.00 -22.39
CA LYS A 227 -7.14 13.98 -21.98
C LYS A 227 -7.85 13.42 -23.22
N VAL A 228 -8.57 12.31 -23.03
CA VAL A 228 -9.36 11.68 -24.10
C VAL A 228 -10.40 12.64 -24.68
N SER A 229 -11.02 13.46 -23.83
CA SER A 229 -11.97 14.50 -24.24
C SER A 229 -11.35 15.73 -24.95
N GLU A 230 -10.04 15.92 -24.89
CA GLU A 230 -9.36 17.17 -25.31
C GLU A 230 -8.75 17.08 -26.73
N GLY A 231 -8.83 15.94 -27.40
CA GLY A 231 -8.34 15.74 -28.77
C GLY A 231 -7.12 14.81 -28.88
N ARG A 232 -6.45 14.77 -30.04
CA ARG A 232 -5.34 13.84 -30.32
C ARG A 232 -4.01 14.56 -30.62
N PRO A 233 -2.85 13.98 -30.26
CA PRO A 233 -2.69 12.74 -29.49
C PRO A 233 -3.08 12.94 -28.02
N HIS A 234 -3.76 11.96 -27.42
CA HIS A 234 -4.13 11.95 -26.00
C HIS A 234 -3.36 10.88 -25.22
N VAL A 235 -3.44 10.92 -23.89
CA VAL A 235 -2.81 9.96 -22.96
C VAL A 235 -2.84 8.48 -23.38
N ILE A 236 -3.96 7.98 -23.92
CA ILE A 236 -4.06 6.58 -24.36
C ILE A 236 -3.19 6.28 -25.59
N ASP A 237 -2.99 7.26 -26.48
CA ASP A 237 -2.11 7.11 -27.64
C ASP A 237 -0.64 7.01 -27.17
N TYR A 238 -0.24 7.82 -26.19
CA TYR A 238 1.09 7.73 -25.55
C TYR A 238 1.30 6.38 -24.83
N ILE A 239 0.28 5.87 -24.13
CA ILE A 239 0.33 4.53 -23.52
C ILE A 239 0.54 3.46 -24.60
N LYS A 240 -0.23 3.50 -25.69
CA LYS A 240 -0.14 2.55 -26.81
C LYS A 240 1.22 2.58 -27.50
N ASN A 241 1.82 3.75 -27.63
CA ASN A 241 3.13 3.93 -28.25
C ASN A 241 4.31 3.52 -27.34
N GLY A 242 4.04 3.21 -26.07
CA GLY A 242 5.09 2.88 -25.10
C GLY A 242 5.82 4.11 -24.54
N ASP A 243 5.26 5.31 -24.68
CA ASP A 243 5.87 6.57 -24.20
C ASP A 243 5.69 6.77 -22.68
N ILE A 244 4.75 6.05 -22.05
CA ILE A 244 4.40 6.14 -20.63
C ILE A 244 4.66 4.80 -19.95
N GLN A 245 5.51 4.80 -18.91
CA GLN A 245 5.84 3.61 -18.11
C GLN A 245 5.06 3.54 -16.80
N MET A 246 4.58 4.67 -16.29
CA MET A 246 3.83 4.76 -15.04
C MET A 246 2.72 5.81 -15.12
N VAL A 247 1.60 5.55 -14.46
CA VAL A 247 0.45 6.46 -14.41
C VAL A 247 0.10 6.81 -12.96
N ILE A 248 0.14 8.10 -12.64
CA ILE A 248 -0.39 8.63 -11.37
C ILE A 248 -1.69 9.35 -11.69
N ASN A 249 -2.82 8.72 -11.37
CA ASN A 249 -4.14 9.30 -11.60
C ASN A 249 -4.97 9.34 -10.31
N THR A 250 -4.92 10.46 -9.61
CA THR A 250 -5.70 10.63 -8.37
C THR A 250 -7.03 11.33 -8.64
N SER A 251 -8.06 10.93 -7.88
CA SER A 251 -9.39 11.56 -7.90
C SER A 251 -9.89 11.75 -6.48
N VAL A 252 -10.81 12.70 -6.30
CA VAL A 252 -11.51 12.95 -5.04
C VAL A 252 -12.99 12.67 -5.25
N GLY A 253 -13.63 11.98 -4.30
CA GLY A 253 -15.05 11.65 -4.32
C GLY A 253 -15.38 10.29 -4.95
N ARG A 254 -16.68 9.94 -4.95
CA ARG A 254 -17.18 8.61 -5.33
C ARG A 254 -17.29 8.36 -6.84
N LYS A 255 -17.35 9.42 -7.65
CA LYS A 255 -17.51 9.32 -9.11
C LYS A 255 -16.25 9.85 -9.79
N SER A 256 -15.66 9.02 -10.63
CA SER A 256 -14.57 9.47 -11.48
C SER A 256 -15.10 10.26 -12.67
N SER A 257 -14.31 11.21 -13.15
CA SER A 257 -14.59 11.82 -14.45
C SER A 257 -14.40 10.77 -15.55
N ARG A 258 -15.13 10.93 -16.66
CA ARG A 258 -15.02 10.04 -17.82
C ARG A 258 -13.57 9.92 -18.32
N ASP A 259 -12.82 11.01 -18.31
CA ASP A 259 -11.40 10.99 -18.67
C ASP A 259 -10.56 10.16 -17.70
N ALA A 260 -10.79 10.31 -16.39
CA ALA A 260 -10.06 9.56 -15.38
C ALA A 260 -10.36 8.05 -15.47
N TYR A 261 -11.62 7.69 -15.73
CA TYR A 261 -12.00 6.31 -16.05
C TYR A 261 -11.19 5.77 -17.24
N HIS A 262 -11.18 6.48 -18.38
CA HIS A 262 -10.46 6.02 -19.57
C HIS A 262 -8.95 5.92 -19.36
N ILE A 263 -8.34 6.87 -18.63
CA ILE A 263 -6.91 6.82 -18.27
C ILE A 263 -6.58 5.55 -17.50
N ARG A 264 -7.35 5.27 -16.45
CA ARG A 264 -7.15 4.10 -15.59
C ARG A 264 -7.37 2.79 -16.35
N HIS A 265 -8.45 2.70 -17.14
CA HIS A 265 -8.68 1.56 -18.00
C HIS A 265 -7.54 1.35 -18.99
N GLY A 266 -7.06 2.42 -19.62
CA GLY A 266 -5.89 2.35 -20.51
C GLY A 266 -4.66 1.79 -19.82
N ALA A 267 -4.34 2.29 -18.62
CA ALA A 267 -3.21 1.78 -17.84
C ALA A 267 -3.35 0.28 -17.56
N LEU A 268 -4.53 -0.17 -17.12
CA LEU A 268 -4.79 -1.58 -16.85
C LEU A 268 -4.70 -2.43 -18.13
N THR A 269 -5.35 -2.03 -19.22
CA THR A 269 -5.39 -2.78 -20.48
C THR A 269 -3.99 -3.00 -21.06
N TYR A 270 -3.10 -2.03 -20.91
CA TYR A 270 -1.72 -2.10 -21.39
C TYR A 270 -0.71 -2.55 -20.32
N ASN A 271 -1.20 -3.04 -19.16
CA ASN A 271 -0.40 -3.47 -18.02
C ASN A 271 0.67 -2.44 -17.57
N ILE A 272 0.31 -1.16 -17.61
CA ILE A 272 1.13 -0.05 -17.13
C ILE A 272 0.91 0.10 -15.62
N LEU A 273 2.00 0.13 -14.87
CA LEU A 273 1.96 0.35 -13.42
C LEU A 273 1.28 1.69 -13.11
N TYR A 274 0.27 1.67 -12.25
CA TYR A 274 -0.51 2.85 -11.93
C TYR A 274 -0.82 2.96 -10.46
N THR A 275 -1.13 4.18 -10.01
CA THR A 275 -1.66 4.43 -8.68
C THR A 275 -2.78 5.46 -8.73
N THR A 276 -3.73 5.31 -7.81
CA THR A 276 -4.89 6.21 -7.67
C THR A 276 -4.80 7.11 -6.44
N THR A 277 -3.75 6.98 -5.64
CA THR A 277 -3.58 7.73 -4.39
C THR A 277 -2.24 8.48 -4.37
N LEU A 278 -2.18 9.57 -3.60
CA LEU A 278 -0.93 10.29 -3.39
C LEU A 278 0.10 9.47 -2.61
N ALA A 279 -0.36 8.68 -1.63
CA ALA A 279 0.52 7.83 -0.84
C ALA A 279 1.13 6.69 -1.67
N GLY A 280 0.32 6.05 -2.53
CA GLY A 280 0.83 5.08 -3.50
C GLY A 280 1.82 5.71 -4.49
N ALA A 281 1.60 6.97 -4.90
CA ALA A 281 2.54 7.69 -5.75
C ALA A 281 3.90 7.95 -5.08
N ARG A 282 3.90 8.24 -3.77
CA ARG A 282 5.13 8.35 -2.96
C ARG A 282 5.83 7.00 -2.81
N ALA A 283 5.08 5.94 -2.52
CA ALA A 283 5.60 4.58 -2.42
C ALA A 283 6.25 4.12 -3.74
N LEU A 284 5.63 4.43 -4.89
CA LEU A 284 6.21 4.20 -6.22
C LEU A 284 7.52 4.97 -6.41
N GLY A 285 7.58 6.24 -6.00
CA GLY A 285 8.82 7.02 -6.08
C GLY A 285 9.96 6.40 -5.28
N GLU A 286 9.71 5.95 -4.05
CA GLU A 286 10.71 5.25 -3.22
C GLU A 286 11.11 3.90 -3.82
N ALA A 287 10.16 3.16 -4.41
CA ALA A 287 10.44 1.90 -5.06
C ALA A 287 11.36 2.04 -6.27
N VAL A 288 11.08 3.00 -7.15
CA VAL A 288 11.92 3.30 -8.32
C VAL A 288 13.30 3.79 -7.91
N LYS A 289 13.36 4.65 -6.88
CA LYS A 289 14.63 5.14 -6.31
C LYS A 289 15.49 4.01 -5.76
N ALA A 290 14.90 3.07 -5.01
CA ALA A 290 15.62 1.91 -4.48
C ALA A 290 16.10 0.99 -5.61
N MET A 291 15.21 0.64 -6.55
CA MET A 291 15.54 -0.18 -7.72
C MET A 291 16.64 0.41 -8.62
N SER A 292 16.84 1.73 -8.58
CA SER A 292 17.88 2.41 -9.38
C SER A 292 19.23 2.49 -8.68
N LYS A 293 19.29 2.25 -7.35
CA LYS A 293 20.49 2.41 -6.53
C LYS A 293 21.02 1.10 -5.98
N GLU A 294 20.14 0.15 -5.73
CA GLU A 294 20.42 -1.09 -5.02
C GLU A 294 20.25 -2.26 -5.99
N ASP A 295 21.21 -3.18 -5.99
CA ASP A 295 20.96 -4.50 -6.55
C ASP A 295 19.93 -5.22 -5.68
N TRP A 296 18.98 -5.88 -6.32
CA TRP A 296 17.94 -6.62 -5.62
C TRP A 296 17.99 -8.10 -6.02
N GLY A 297 17.61 -8.95 -5.07
CA GLY A 297 17.63 -10.39 -5.26
C GLY A 297 16.48 -11.09 -4.53
N VAL A 298 16.51 -12.42 -4.60
CA VAL A 298 15.56 -13.30 -3.92
C VAL A 298 16.19 -13.84 -2.63
N CYS A 299 15.37 -13.99 -1.60
CA CYS A 299 15.79 -14.54 -0.32
C CYS A 299 14.71 -15.50 0.18
N PRO A 300 15.07 -16.76 0.51
CA PRO A 300 14.12 -17.72 1.05
C PRO A 300 13.65 -17.29 2.44
N LEU A 301 12.39 -17.56 2.77
CA LEU A 301 11.79 -17.13 4.03
C LEU A 301 12.55 -17.64 5.27
N GLN A 302 13.14 -18.83 5.19
CA GLN A 302 13.94 -19.43 6.25
C GLN A 302 15.16 -18.57 6.59
N GLU A 303 15.74 -17.86 5.63
CA GLU A 303 16.89 -17.00 5.90
C GLU A 303 16.47 -15.72 6.63
N TYR A 304 15.31 -15.14 6.29
CA TYR A 304 14.75 -14.00 7.02
C TYR A 304 14.46 -14.32 8.50
N HIS A 305 14.18 -15.58 8.82
CA HIS A 305 13.83 -16.01 10.19
C HIS A 305 15.03 -16.59 10.97
N ARG A 306 16.19 -16.72 10.34
CA ARG A 306 17.45 -17.13 11.02
C ARG A 306 18.20 -15.95 11.63
N LYS A 307 17.99 -14.74 11.09
CA LYS A 307 18.62 -13.49 11.50
C LYS A 307 17.79 -12.84 12.60
#